data_AF-A8UVW3-F1
#
_entry.id   AF-A8UVW3-F1
#
_cell.length_a   1.000
_cell.length_b   1.000
_cell.length_c   1.000
_cell.angle_alpha   90.00
_cell.angle_beta   90.00
_cell.angle_gamma   90.00
#
_symmetry.space_group_name_H-M   'P 1'
#
loop_
_entity.id
_entity.type
_entity.pdbx_description
1 polymer ?
#
loop_
_entity_poly.entity_id
_entity_poly.type
_entity_poly.pdbx_seq_one_letter_code
_entity_poly.pdbx_strand_id
1 'polypeptide(L)'
;MIEVDLVKEAVRQRKARSETFLGFEYLRFSDDFKDIPRGTAIFQDTVIWGYPHIGRIFILERGLKEQFKNPFWVEEKVDGYNVRVFKVGDRVIALSRGGYICPFTTDRLPDFIDLKFFEDNPDLILCAEVAGPENPYIEESPPFVEEDVRFFVFDIMRKNEQGFLSQEDKLRLIENYSLPSVEVFGKFQREDVGELKELLLRLNEEGREGVVFKEESEENRRAKYITSYANLSDIKVTTKNMLQLPPEYYTNRVLRLVLFMEEEGIERTEHLYEELGRAFIDGLFEAIEQFKREHKVYRTFRCRFRSRDNAVALMELLHRTSRHIQVIERELKQEGDYWILTFDKVFLNMTGLLGHLLSGGLVFD
;
A
#
# COMPACT_ATOMS: atom_id res chain seq x y z
N MET A 1 9.29 5.08 24.76
CA MET A 1 8.00 4.53 25.25
C MET A 1 6.92 5.61 25.15
N ILE A 2 5.69 5.24 24.77
CA ILE A 2 4.57 6.18 24.69
C ILE A 2 4.01 6.42 26.11
N GLU A 3 3.76 7.67 26.48
CA GLU A 3 3.19 8.01 27.79
C GLU A 3 1.78 7.44 27.98
N VAL A 4 1.52 6.85 29.15
CA VAL A 4 0.24 6.19 29.47
C VAL A 4 -0.94 7.15 29.40
N ASP A 5 -0.77 8.39 29.85
CA ASP A 5 -1.86 9.38 29.84
C ASP A 5 -2.21 9.81 28.42
N LEU A 6 -1.24 9.84 27.52
CA LEU A 6 -1.45 10.09 26.09
C LEU A 6 -2.22 8.93 25.43
N VAL A 7 -1.92 7.69 25.81
CA VAL A 7 -2.70 6.51 25.38
C VAL A 7 -4.15 6.57 25.86
N LYS A 8 -4.38 6.88 27.15
CA LYS A 8 -5.74 7.04 27.71
C LYS A 8 -6.50 8.14 26.98
N GLU A 9 -5.84 9.24 26.67
CA GLU A 9 -6.41 10.34 25.91
C GLU A 9 -6.82 9.90 24.49
N ALA A 10 -5.93 9.19 23.78
CA ALA A 10 -6.20 8.68 22.43
C ALA A 10 -7.40 7.72 22.41
N VAL A 11 -7.53 6.84 23.39
CA VAL A 11 -8.69 5.94 23.53
C VAL A 11 -9.98 6.73 23.76
N ARG A 12 -9.96 7.70 24.69
CA ARG A 12 -11.12 8.56 24.97
C ARG A 12 -11.58 9.34 23.73
N GLN A 13 -10.62 9.80 22.91
CA GLN A 13 -10.89 10.51 21.66
C GLN A 13 -11.19 9.58 20.46
N ARG A 14 -11.26 8.25 20.69
CA ARG A 14 -11.48 7.22 19.65
C ARG A 14 -10.41 7.21 18.55
N LYS A 15 -9.20 7.69 18.87
CA LYS A 15 -8.00 7.67 18.02
C LYS A 15 -7.20 6.39 18.19
N ALA A 16 -7.37 5.69 19.31
CA ALA A 16 -6.89 4.34 19.53
C ALA A 16 -8.02 3.39 19.95
N ARG A 17 -7.89 2.10 19.63
CA ARG A 17 -8.89 1.06 19.89
C ARG A 17 -8.21 -0.22 20.38
N SER A 18 -8.82 -0.88 21.37
CA SER A 18 -8.42 -2.24 21.73
C SER A 18 -8.88 -3.20 20.65
N GLU A 19 -8.02 -4.14 20.29
CA GLU A 19 -8.25 -5.18 19.32
C GLU A 19 -7.95 -6.53 19.96
N THR A 20 -8.81 -7.51 19.68
CA THR A 20 -8.55 -8.93 19.95
C THR A 20 -8.66 -9.66 18.63
N PHE A 21 -7.57 -10.26 18.16
CA PHE A 21 -7.56 -10.94 16.86
C PHE A 21 -6.44 -11.99 16.78
N LEU A 22 -6.75 -13.17 16.23
CA LEU A 22 -5.83 -14.32 16.13
C LEU A 22 -5.10 -14.68 17.44
N GLY A 23 -5.79 -14.53 18.58
CA GLY A 23 -5.26 -14.81 19.91
C GLY A 23 -4.37 -13.71 20.51
N PHE A 24 -4.26 -12.56 19.85
CA PHE A 24 -3.54 -11.40 20.38
C PHE A 24 -4.50 -10.33 20.87
N GLU A 25 -4.17 -9.74 22.01
CA GLU A 25 -4.78 -8.52 22.52
C GLU A 25 -3.78 -7.38 22.39
N TYR A 26 -4.21 -6.29 21.76
CA TYR A 26 -3.34 -5.15 21.53
C TYR A 26 -4.13 -3.87 21.36
N LEU A 27 -3.48 -2.73 21.58
CA LEU A 27 -4.04 -1.43 21.27
C LEU A 27 -3.57 -0.97 19.89
N ARG A 28 -4.48 -0.42 19.09
CA ARG A 28 -4.19 0.06 17.74
C ARG A 28 -4.61 1.50 17.55
N PHE A 29 -3.70 2.34 17.06
CA PHE A 29 -4.01 3.72 16.67
C PHE A 29 -4.69 3.71 15.29
N SER A 30 -5.98 4.07 15.27
CA SER A 30 -6.79 4.07 14.05
C SER A 30 -6.58 5.29 13.16
N ASP A 31 -6.11 6.39 13.76
CA ASP A 31 -5.76 7.66 13.12
C ASP A 31 -4.41 8.16 13.67
N ASP A 32 -3.83 9.17 13.02
CA ASP A 32 -2.74 9.94 13.61
C ASP A 32 -3.22 10.65 14.89
N PHE A 33 -2.36 10.68 15.90
CA PHE A 33 -2.65 11.36 17.16
C PHE A 33 -1.38 12.00 17.72
N LYS A 34 -1.30 13.33 17.67
CA LYS A 34 -0.06 14.08 17.98
C LYS A 34 1.08 13.52 17.10
N ASP A 35 2.20 13.14 17.70
CA ASP A 35 3.36 12.57 16.99
C ASP A 35 3.27 11.04 16.83
N ILE A 36 2.11 10.43 17.13
CA ILE A 36 1.91 8.98 16.95
C ILE A 36 1.23 8.73 15.60
N PRO A 37 1.94 8.10 14.65
CA PRO A 37 1.38 7.79 13.35
C PRO A 37 0.30 6.70 13.45
N ARG A 38 -0.70 6.81 12.59
CA ARG A 38 -1.74 5.81 12.35
C ARG A 38 -1.10 4.44 12.12
N GLY A 39 -1.74 3.42 12.67
CA GLY A 39 -1.29 2.04 12.57
C GLY A 39 -0.22 1.65 13.59
N THR A 40 0.17 2.56 14.49
CA THR A 40 0.92 2.19 15.70
C THR A 40 0.13 1.15 16.50
N ALA A 41 0.79 0.08 16.90
CA ALA A 41 0.21 -1.01 17.67
C ALA A 41 1.01 -1.25 18.96
N ILE A 42 0.33 -1.51 20.07
CA ILE A 42 0.94 -1.76 21.38
C ILE A 42 0.51 -3.15 21.84
N PHE A 43 1.48 -4.07 21.88
CA PHE A 43 1.33 -5.44 22.38
C PHE A 43 1.97 -5.51 23.76
N GLN A 44 1.16 -5.57 24.82
CA GLN A 44 1.65 -5.51 26.21
C GLN A 44 2.54 -4.27 26.43
N ASP A 45 3.85 -4.47 26.59
CA ASP A 45 4.89 -3.45 26.78
C ASP A 45 5.66 -3.10 25.48
N THR A 46 5.38 -3.80 24.38
CA THR A 46 6.06 -3.64 23.09
C THR A 46 5.25 -2.75 22.14
N VAL A 47 5.87 -1.66 21.70
CA VAL A 47 5.32 -0.74 20.70
C VAL A 47 5.87 -1.04 19.32
N ILE A 48 4.95 -1.21 18.37
CA ILE A 48 5.23 -1.33 16.94
C ILE A 48 4.72 -0.05 16.28
N TRP A 49 5.64 0.89 16.05
CA TRP A 49 5.31 2.19 15.48
C TRP A 49 4.70 2.09 14.08
N GLY A 50 3.68 2.89 13.82
CA GLY A 50 3.10 3.08 12.49
C GLY A 50 4.18 3.48 11.51
N TYR A 51 4.21 2.87 10.33
CA TYR A 51 5.11 3.37 9.29
C TYR A 51 4.70 4.83 8.95
N PRO A 52 5.63 5.79 8.92
CA PRO A 52 5.30 7.21 8.77
C PRO A 52 4.80 7.56 7.36
N HIS A 53 4.17 8.73 7.21
CA HIS A 53 3.81 9.23 5.88
C HIS A 53 5.06 9.67 5.11
N ILE A 54 5.20 9.23 3.86
CA ILE A 54 6.25 9.72 2.95
C ILE A 54 5.67 10.86 2.13
N GLY A 55 6.32 12.02 2.20
CA GLY A 55 5.98 13.20 1.42
C GLY A 55 6.12 12.96 -0.08
N ARG A 56 5.36 13.68 -0.89
CA ARG A 56 5.43 13.59 -2.36
C ARG A 56 5.99 14.88 -2.92
N ILE A 57 6.95 14.76 -3.82
CA ILE A 57 7.36 15.86 -4.69
C ILE A 57 6.63 15.71 -6.03
N PHE A 58 6.16 16.82 -6.58
CA PHE A 58 5.39 16.85 -7.84
C PHE A 58 6.24 17.32 -9.02
N ILE A 59 7.29 18.07 -8.74
CA ILE A 59 8.32 18.49 -9.69
C ILE A 59 9.62 17.86 -9.18
N LEU A 60 10.18 16.95 -9.95
CA LEU A 60 11.38 16.18 -9.63
C LEU A 60 12.56 17.10 -9.35
N GLU A 61 12.97 17.95 -10.31
CA GLU A 61 14.18 18.76 -10.20
C GLU A 61 14.13 19.71 -9.00
N ARG A 62 13.04 20.50 -8.91
CA ARG A 62 12.87 21.47 -7.82
C ARG A 62 12.61 20.78 -6.49
N GLY A 63 11.86 19.68 -6.50
CA GLY A 63 11.57 18.88 -5.31
C GLY A 63 12.84 18.27 -4.71
N LEU A 64 13.72 17.71 -5.54
CA LEU A 64 14.99 17.15 -5.09
C LEU A 64 15.89 18.23 -4.47
N LYS A 65 16.02 19.38 -5.15
CA LYS A 65 16.82 20.52 -4.67
C LYS A 65 16.32 21.10 -3.34
N GLU A 66 15.01 21.16 -3.14
CA GLU A 66 14.39 21.71 -1.94
C GLU A 66 14.45 20.72 -0.76
N GLN A 67 14.19 19.44 -1.02
CA GLN A 67 13.98 18.46 0.05
C GLN A 67 15.28 17.79 0.53
N PHE A 68 16.29 17.66 -0.35
CA PHE A 68 17.52 16.92 -0.06
C PHE A 68 18.74 17.83 -0.04
N LYS A 69 19.49 17.78 1.06
CA LYS A 69 20.75 18.51 1.24
C LYS A 69 21.96 17.59 1.18
N ASN A 70 21.74 16.30 1.40
CA ASN A 70 22.75 15.25 1.35
C ASN A 70 22.45 14.28 0.20
N PRO A 71 23.40 13.41 -0.17
CA PRO A 71 23.13 12.29 -1.08
C PRO A 71 21.96 11.44 -0.58
N PHE A 72 21.26 10.81 -1.51
CA PHE A 72 20.10 9.97 -1.21
C PHE A 72 20.13 8.69 -2.05
N TRP A 73 19.55 7.64 -1.49
CA TRP A 73 19.32 6.39 -2.18
C TRP A 73 18.00 6.45 -2.93
N VAL A 74 17.97 5.80 -4.09
CA VAL A 74 16.77 5.70 -4.94
C VAL A 74 16.38 4.24 -5.02
N GLU A 75 15.17 3.96 -4.53
CA GLU A 75 14.59 2.62 -4.55
C GLU A 75 13.31 2.61 -5.36
N GLU A 76 13.02 1.48 -5.97
CA GLU A 76 11.73 1.24 -6.60
C GLU A 76 10.61 1.39 -5.57
N LYS A 77 9.58 2.15 -5.97
CA LYS A 77 8.30 2.11 -5.30
C LYS A 77 7.49 0.99 -5.92
N VAL A 78 7.42 -0.15 -5.23
CA VAL A 78 6.56 -1.26 -5.64
C VAL A 78 5.11 -0.93 -5.29
N ASP A 79 4.20 -1.18 -6.23
CA ASP A 79 2.76 -0.99 -6.01
C ASP A 79 2.13 -2.25 -5.42
N GLY A 80 1.57 -2.12 -4.23
CA GLY A 80 1.05 -3.22 -3.45
C GLY A 80 0.48 -2.71 -2.14
N TYR A 81 0.65 -3.48 -1.06
CA TYR A 81 0.29 -3.00 0.27
C TYR A 81 1.43 -3.16 1.29
N ASN A 82 1.59 -2.10 2.08
CA ASN A 82 2.54 -2.00 3.17
C ASN A 82 2.23 -2.98 4.30
N VAL A 83 3.27 -3.72 4.70
CA VAL A 83 3.26 -4.62 5.85
C VAL A 83 4.44 -4.37 6.79
N ARG A 84 4.22 -4.61 8.09
CA ARG A 84 5.24 -4.62 9.13
C ARG A 84 5.28 -5.99 9.79
N VAL A 85 6.40 -6.71 9.65
CA VAL A 85 6.57 -8.09 10.12
C VAL A 85 7.54 -8.13 11.29
N PHE A 86 7.14 -8.79 12.37
CA PHE A 86 7.91 -8.87 13.61
C PHE A 86 7.50 -10.06 14.45
N LYS A 87 8.39 -10.45 15.38
CA LYS A 87 8.14 -11.51 16.35
C LYS A 87 7.44 -10.97 17.60
N VAL A 88 6.44 -11.66 18.13
CA VAL A 88 5.77 -11.36 19.41
C VAL A 88 5.56 -12.69 20.14
N GLY A 89 6.19 -12.83 21.32
CA GLY A 89 6.35 -14.16 21.93
C GLY A 89 7.06 -15.11 20.95
N ASP A 90 6.49 -16.28 20.73
CA ASP A 90 7.04 -17.30 19.83
C ASP A 90 6.51 -17.23 18.39
N ARG A 91 5.70 -16.22 18.06
CA ARG A 91 5.04 -16.11 16.75
C ARG A 91 5.56 -14.92 15.97
N VAL A 92 5.77 -15.10 14.67
CA VAL A 92 6.00 -13.98 13.73
C VAL A 92 4.66 -13.61 13.10
N ILE A 93 4.33 -12.32 13.13
CA ILE A 93 3.07 -11.80 12.60
C ILE A 93 3.31 -10.59 11.71
N ALA A 94 2.35 -10.32 10.82
CA ALA A 94 2.36 -9.17 9.93
C ALA A 94 1.23 -8.20 10.27
N LEU A 95 1.55 -6.92 10.43
CA LEU A 95 0.58 -5.83 10.52
C LEU A 95 0.42 -5.15 9.17
N SER A 96 -0.82 -4.83 8.79
CA SER A 96 -1.10 -3.88 7.71
C SER A 96 -0.71 -2.46 8.09
N ARG A 97 -0.73 -1.55 7.11
CA ARG A 97 -0.56 -0.11 7.34
C ARG A 97 -1.49 0.45 8.43
N GLY A 98 -2.72 -0.03 8.52
CA GLY A 98 -3.70 0.39 9.54
C GLY A 98 -3.48 -0.19 10.93
N GLY A 99 -2.46 -1.04 11.10
CA GLY A 99 -2.14 -1.73 12.36
C GLY A 99 -3.00 -2.96 12.63
N TYR A 100 -3.71 -3.50 11.63
CA TYR A 100 -4.42 -4.77 11.79
C TYR A 100 -3.46 -5.94 11.57
N ILE A 101 -3.53 -6.97 12.42
CA ILE A 101 -2.86 -8.25 12.12
C ILE A 101 -3.50 -8.81 10.85
N CYS A 102 -2.68 -9.00 9.82
CA CYS A 102 -3.12 -9.49 8.51
C CYS A 102 -3.05 -11.02 8.48
N PRO A 103 -4.19 -11.75 8.42
CA PRO A 103 -4.19 -13.20 8.37
C PRO A 103 -3.46 -13.72 7.13
N PHE A 104 -3.72 -13.11 5.97
CA PHE A 104 -3.10 -13.49 4.70
C PHE A 104 -1.58 -13.33 4.76
N THR A 105 -1.06 -12.13 5.05
CA THR A 105 0.39 -11.94 5.06
C THR A 105 1.05 -12.81 6.12
N THR A 106 0.48 -12.91 7.32
CA THR A 106 1.03 -13.73 8.42
C THR A 106 1.13 -15.21 8.04
N ASP A 107 0.10 -15.72 7.37
CA ASP A 107 0.04 -17.09 6.88
C ASP A 107 1.10 -17.39 5.80
N ARG A 108 1.36 -16.41 4.93
CA ARG A 108 2.25 -16.53 3.78
C ARG A 108 3.72 -16.22 4.06
N LEU A 109 4.08 -15.69 5.23
CA LEU A 109 5.48 -15.34 5.56
C LEU A 109 6.51 -16.45 5.27
N PRO A 110 6.26 -17.73 5.61
CA PRO A 110 7.23 -18.80 5.35
C PRO A 110 7.51 -19.05 3.85
N ASP A 111 6.68 -18.53 2.95
CA ASP A 111 6.89 -18.65 1.50
C ASP A 111 7.89 -17.61 0.99
N PHE A 112 8.11 -16.54 1.76
CA PHE A 112 8.88 -15.38 1.31
C PHE A 112 10.23 -15.24 1.99
N ILE A 113 10.31 -15.60 3.28
CA ILE A 113 11.48 -15.36 4.11
C ILE A 113 11.74 -16.51 5.08
N ASP A 114 13.01 -16.74 5.40
CA ASP A 114 13.40 -17.58 6.53
C ASP A 114 13.11 -16.84 7.84
N LEU A 115 12.22 -17.42 8.66
CA LEU A 115 11.82 -16.83 9.94
C LEU A 115 12.95 -16.81 10.97
N LYS A 116 14.06 -17.52 10.74
CA LYS A 116 15.28 -17.44 11.53
C LYS A 116 15.80 -16.00 11.65
N PHE A 117 15.54 -15.14 10.67
CA PHE A 117 15.83 -13.70 10.76
C PHE A 117 15.34 -13.10 12.09
N PHE A 118 14.13 -13.46 12.54
CA PHE A 118 13.53 -12.94 13.77
C PHE A 118 13.95 -13.69 15.03
N GLU A 119 14.60 -14.85 14.90
CA GLU A 119 15.26 -15.53 16.01
C GLU A 119 16.59 -14.83 16.34
N ASP A 120 17.36 -14.52 15.30
CA ASP A 120 18.63 -13.82 15.42
C ASP A 120 18.44 -12.32 15.74
N ASN A 121 17.36 -11.71 15.25
CA ASN A 121 17.07 -10.28 15.38
C ASN A 121 15.66 -10.02 15.94
N PRO A 122 15.38 -10.43 17.20
CA PRO A 122 14.03 -10.38 17.76
C PRO A 122 13.49 -8.97 17.99
N ASP A 123 14.34 -7.95 18.01
CA ASP A 123 13.98 -6.54 18.17
C ASP A 123 13.64 -5.83 16.85
N LEU A 124 13.99 -6.43 15.70
CA LEU A 124 13.77 -5.84 14.39
C LEU A 124 12.37 -6.08 13.84
N ILE A 125 11.94 -5.15 13.00
CA ILE A 125 10.67 -5.16 12.28
C ILE A 125 10.99 -4.98 10.80
N LEU A 126 10.66 -5.96 9.97
CA LEU A 126 10.76 -5.81 8.52
C LEU A 126 9.57 -4.98 8.01
N CYS A 127 9.87 -3.93 7.26
CA CYS A 127 8.88 -3.15 6.53
C CYS A 127 8.99 -3.52 5.05
N ALA A 128 7.90 -4.04 4.50
CA ALA A 128 7.89 -4.59 3.16
C ALA A 128 6.61 -4.23 2.43
N GLU A 129 6.67 -4.33 1.11
CA GLU A 129 5.50 -4.29 0.24
C GLU A 129 5.16 -5.72 -0.14
N VAL A 130 3.88 -6.08 -0.04
CA VAL A 130 3.37 -7.32 -0.64
C VAL A 130 2.58 -6.96 -1.88
N ALA A 131 2.98 -7.53 -3.01
CA ALA A 131 2.48 -7.14 -4.32
C ALA A 131 2.34 -8.36 -5.24
N GLY A 132 1.34 -8.34 -6.10
CA GLY A 132 1.02 -9.44 -7.01
C GLY A 132 -0.47 -9.51 -7.32
N PRO A 133 -0.87 -10.19 -8.40
CA PRO A 133 -2.25 -10.19 -8.87
C PRO A 133 -3.21 -10.96 -7.96
N GLU A 134 -2.70 -11.76 -7.03
CA GLU A 134 -3.51 -12.60 -6.13
C GLU A 134 -3.41 -12.20 -4.66
N ASN A 135 -3.42 -10.89 -4.41
CA ASN A 135 -3.50 -10.33 -3.07
C ASN A 135 -4.96 -9.91 -2.73
N PRO A 136 -5.34 -9.82 -1.45
CA PRO A 136 -6.73 -9.53 -1.07
C PRO A 136 -7.08 -8.03 -0.97
N TYR A 137 -6.16 -7.12 -1.27
CA TYR A 137 -6.30 -5.70 -0.97
C TYR A 137 -6.34 -4.80 -2.21
N ILE A 138 -5.37 -4.96 -3.10
CA ILE A 138 -5.10 -4.12 -4.27
C ILE A 138 -5.36 -4.93 -5.53
N GLU A 139 -6.00 -4.31 -6.52
CA GLU A 139 -6.28 -4.94 -7.83
C GLU A 139 -5.07 -4.89 -8.76
N GLU A 140 -4.34 -3.78 -8.71
CA GLU A 140 -3.12 -3.58 -9.48
C GLU A 140 -2.01 -4.51 -8.99
N SER A 141 -1.12 -4.84 -9.91
CA SER A 141 0.05 -5.66 -9.65
C SER A 141 1.22 -5.10 -10.44
N PRO A 142 2.44 -5.13 -9.88
CA PRO A 142 3.64 -4.86 -10.66
C PRO A 142 3.70 -5.85 -11.84
N PRO A 143 4.09 -5.39 -13.03
CA PRO A 143 4.03 -6.20 -14.25
C PRO A 143 4.98 -7.40 -14.22
N PHE A 144 6.02 -7.35 -13.38
CA PHE A 144 6.98 -8.44 -13.18
C PHE A 144 6.50 -9.51 -12.17
N VAL A 145 5.32 -9.37 -11.58
CA VAL A 145 4.67 -10.40 -10.75
C VAL A 145 3.46 -10.92 -11.51
N GLU A 146 3.65 -12.02 -12.25
CA GLU A 146 2.62 -12.59 -13.13
C GLU A 146 1.58 -13.44 -12.41
N GLU A 147 1.95 -14.03 -11.27
CA GLU A 147 1.08 -14.89 -10.47
C GLU A 147 1.34 -14.72 -8.97
N ASP A 148 0.38 -15.15 -8.16
CA ASP A 148 0.45 -15.11 -6.70
C ASP A 148 0.81 -13.72 -6.13
N VAL A 149 1.71 -13.68 -5.14
CA VAL A 149 2.25 -12.47 -4.54
C VAL A 149 3.73 -12.65 -4.23
N ARG A 150 4.44 -11.54 -4.18
CA ARG A 150 5.82 -11.45 -3.70
C ARG A 150 5.93 -10.44 -2.56
N PHE A 151 7.04 -10.53 -1.84
CA PHE A 151 7.36 -9.73 -0.66
C PHE A 151 8.64 -8.95 -0.92
N PHE A 152 8.62 -7.64 -0.73
CA PHE A 152 9.75 -6.76 -1.05
C PHE A 152 10.09 -5.88 0.15
N VAL A 153 11.12 -6.26 0.90
CA VAL A 153 11.66 -5.44 2.00
C VAL A 153 12.18 -4.13 1.44
N PHE A 154 11.74 -3.01 2.03
CA PHE A 154 12.25 -1.69 1.70
C PHE A 154 12.80 -0.94 2.91
N ASP A 155 12.43 -1.31 4.14
CA ASP A 155 12.98 -0.72 5.37
C ASP A 155 13.02 -1.73 6.52
N ILE A 156 13.80 -1.40 7.54
CA ILE A 156 13.85 -2.14 8.80
C ILE A 156 13.71 -1.13 9.94
N MET A 157 12.76 -1.37 10.84
CA MET A 157 12.53 -0.57 12.04
C MET A 157 12.94 -1.38 13.29
N ARG A 158 13.03 -0.72 14.44
CA ARG A 158 13.20 -1.37 15.76
C ARG A 158 11.93 -1.25 16.58
N LYS A 159 11.62 -2.28 17.37
CA LYS A 159 10.56 -2.21 18.38
C LYS A 159 10.82 -1.05 19.33
N ASN A 160 9.76 -0.41 19.78
CA ASN A 160 9.78 0.71 20.74
C ASN A 160 10.43 2.02 20.25
N GLU A 161 10.99 2.04 19.04
CA GLU A 161 11.69 3.19 18.46
C GLU A 161 11.00 3.69 17.19
N GLN A 162 10.99 5.01 17.01
CA GLN A 162 10.67 5.62 15.72
C GLN A 162 11.93 5.71 14.87
N GLY A 163 11.75 5.73 13.55
CA GLY A 163 12.84 5.80 12.60
C GLY A 163 13.17 4.44 11.98
N PHE A 164 14.30 4.41 11.28
CA PHE A 164 14.73 3.29 10.46
C PHE A 164 16.20 2.99 10.71
N LEU A 165 16.63 1.76 10.46
CA LEU A 165 18.05 1.48 10.30
C LEU A 165 18.64 2.31 9.16
N SER A 166 19.95 2.53 9.22
CA SER A 166 20.68 3.14 8.11
C SER A 166 20.50 2.30 6.84
N GLN A 167 20.63 2.94 5.68
CA GLN A 167 20.54 2.23 4.41
C GLN A 167 21.60 1.11 4.32
N GLU A 168 22.82 1.37 4.78
CA GLU A 168 23.91 0.39 4.79
C GLU A 168 23.58 -0.82 5.68
N ASP A 169 23.11 -0.58 6.91
CA ASP A 169 22.72 -1.67 7.81
C ASP A 169 21.57 -2.50 7.24
N LYS A 170 20.61 -1.83 6.60
CA LYS A 170 19.49 -2.49 5.92
C LYS A 170 19.99 -3.39 4.79
N LEU A 171 20.82 -2.87 3.89
CA LEU A 171 21.36 -3.63 2.76
C LEU A 171 22.20 -4.82 3.22
N ARG A 172 23.01 -4.64 4.27
CA ARG A 172 23.78 -5.74 4.89
C ARG A 172 22.89 -6.84 5.45
N LEU A 173 21.78 -6.49 6.11
CA LEU A 173 20.82 -7.48 6.62
C LEU A 173 20.08 -8.19 5.48
N ILE A 174 19.69 -7.45 4.44
CA ILE A 174 19.08 -8.02 3.24
C ILE A 174 20.00 -9.07 2.61
N GLU A 175 21.28 -8.75 2.42
CA GLU A 175 22.28 -9.66 1.87
C GLU A 175 22.50 -10.89 2.77
N ASN A 176 22.79 -10.67 4.07
CA ASN A 176 23.10 -11.74 5.02
C ASN A 176 21.99 -12.78 5.17
N TYR A 177 20.73 -12.36 5.09
CA TYR A 177 19.57 -13.23 5.22
C TYR A 177 18.89 -13.55 3.88
N SER A 178 19.46 -13.08 2.77
CA SER A 178 18.87 -13.23 1.43
C SER A 178 17.40 -12.80 1.38
N LEU A 179 17.08 -11.68 2.04
CA LEU A 179 15.72 -11.17 2.08
C LEU A 179 15.33 -10.63 0.69
N PRO A 180 14.13 -10.93 0.17
CA PRO A 180 13.68 -10.31 -1.06
C PRO A 180 13.41 -8.82 -0.78
N SER A 181 13.98 -7.94 -1.60
CA SER A 181 13.92 -6.49 -1.42
C SER A 181 13.45 -5.77 -2.67
N VAL A 182 13.05 -4.52 -2.51
CA VAL A 182 12.83 -3.62 -3.65
C VAL A 182 14.13 -3.41 -4.43
N GLU A 183 14.02 -3.09 -5.72
CA GLU A 183 15.17 -2.73 -6.55
C GLU A 183 15.82 -1.43 -6.02
N VAL A 184 17.15 -1.43 -5.92
CA VAL A 184 17.93 -0.27 -5.50
C VAL A 184 18.69 0.24 -6.72
N PHE A 185 18.29 1.40 -7.23
CA PHE A 185 18.88 2.00 -8.43
C PHE A 185 20.24 2.65 -8.15
N GLY A 186 20.53 2.91 -6.88
CA GLY A 186 21.82 3.41 -6.43
C GLY A 186 21.69 4.66 -5.57
N LYS A 187 22.82 5.36 -5.45
CA LYS A 187 22.97 6.56 -4.63
C LYS A 187 23.23 7.74 -5.55
N PHE A 188 22.46 8.81 -5.33
CA PHE A 188 22.42 9.99 -6.19
C PHE A 188 22.56 11.26 -5.35
N GLN A 189 22.83 12.36 -6.03
CA GLN A 189 22.79 13.72 -5.54
C GLN A 189 21.68 14.50 -6.23
N ARG A 190 21.33 15.67 -5.68
CA ARG A 190 20.27 16.53 -6.23
C ARG A 190 20.63 17.13 -7.60
N GLU A 191 21.89 17.03 -8.01
CA GLU A 191 22.40 17.45 -9.31
C GLU A 191 22.23 16.37 -10.39
N ASP A 192 22.02 15.10 -10.03
CA ASP A 192 21.93 13.94 -10.96
C ASP A 192 20.54 13.82 -11.62
N VAL A 193 19.85 14.94 -11.81
CA VAL A 193 18.45 15.00 -12.25
C VAL A 193 18.26 14.36 -13.63
N GLY A 194 19.25 14.49 -14.53
CA GLY A 194 19.19 13.89 -15.86
C GLY A 194 19.06 12.37 -15.81
N GLU A 195 19.93 11.70 -15.04
CA GLU A 195 19.90 10.24 -14.86
C GLU A 195 18.60 9.78 -14.19
N LEU A 196 18.09 10.55 -13.23
CA LEU A 196 16.82 10.24 -12.56
C LEU A 196 15.61 10.38 -13.48
N LYS A 197 15.61 11.35 -14.40
CA LYS A 197 14.57 11.49 -15.43
C LYS A 197 14.58 10.31 -16.39
N GLU A 198 15.75 9.90 -16.88
CA GLU A 198 15.90 8.72 -17.74
C GLU A 198 15.40 7.45 -17.05
N LEU A 199 15.76 7.26 -15.78
CA LEU A 199 15.24 6.18 -14.95
C LEU A 199 13.71 6.22 -14.87
N LEU A 200 13.12 7.36 -14.53
CA LEU A 200 11.67 7.50 -14.38
C LEU A 200 10.91 7.28 -15.70
N LEU A 201 11.46 7.73 -16.83
CA LEU A 201 10.91 7.45 -18.16
C LEU A 201 10.92 5.96 -18.47
N ARG A 202 12.02 5.26 -18.19
CA ARG A 202 12.09 3.80 -18.33
C ARG A 202 11.06 3.10 -17.44
N LEU A 203 10.98 3.47 -16.16
CA LEU A 203 10.01 2.89 -15.22
C LEU A 203 8.56 3.15 -15.70
N ASN A 204 8.29 4.30 -16.30
CA ASN A 204 7.00 4.64 -16.87
C ASN A 204 6.66 3.74 -18.07
N GLU A 205 7.59 3.54 -19.00
CA GLU A 205 7.43 2.65 -20.15
C GLU A 205 7.25 1.18 -19.73
N GLU A 206 7.93 0.77 -18.65
CA GLU A 206 7.80 -0.57 -18.05
C GLU A 206 6.51 -0.75 -17.23
N GLY A 207 5.69 0.29 -17.04
CA GLY A 207 4.47 0.21 -16.24
C GLY A 207 4.69 0.10 -14.74
N ARG A 208 5.81 0.62 -14.22
CA ARG A 208 6.15 0.62 -12.79
C ARG A 208 5.70 1.90 -12.09
N GLU A 209 5.50 1.82 -10.77
CA GLU A 209 4.85 2.90 -10.00
C GLU A 209 5.70 4.18 -9.90
N GLY A 210 7.01 4.02 -9.68
CA GLY A 210 7.93 5.12 -9.48
C GLY A 210 9.01 4.81 -8.46
N VAL A 211 9.43 5.81 -7.70
CA VAL A 211 10.59 5.71 -6.80
C VAL A 211 10.36 6.35 -5.43
N VAL A 212 11.15 5.89 -4.45
CA VAL A 212 11.31 6.52 -3.14
C VAL A 212 12.76 6.98 -2.99
N PHE A 213 12.93 8.27 -2.70
CA PHE A 213 14.19 8.90 -2.35
C PHE A 213 14.39 8.82 -0.84
N LYS A 214 15.58 8.38 -0.40
CA LYS A 214 15.94 8.18 1.02
C LYS A 214 17.26 8.85 1.33
N GLU A 215 17.22 9.99 2.02
CA GLU A 215 18.42 10.76 2.35
C GLU A 215 19.36 9.97 3.26
N GLU A 216 20.66 10.01 2.93
CA GLU A 216 21.71 9.48 3.78
C GLU A 216 22.13 10.54 4.80
N SER A 217 21.29 10.71 5.81
CA SER A 217 21.49 11.62 6.94
C SER A 217 20.80 11.07 8.18
N GLU A 218 21.14 11.60 9.35
CA GLU A 218 20.42 11.32 10.61
C GLU A 218 18.94 11.74 10.53
N GLU A 219 18.61 12.77 9.74
CA GLU A 219 17.22 13.18 9.51
C GLU A 219 16.44 12.16 8.66
N ASN A 220 17.15 11.34 7.88
CA ASN A 220 16.61 10.29 7.00
C ASN A 220 15.40 10.76 6.19
N ARG A 221 15.50 11.96 5.58
CA ARG A 221 14.40 12.56 4.82
C ARG A 221 13.96 11.64 3.69
N ARG A 222 12.65 11.58 3.45
CA ARG A 222 12.05 10.71 2.45
C ARG A 222 11.06 11.46 1.58
N ALA A 223 11.16 11.23 0.28
CA ALA A 223 10.20 11.70 -0.68
C ALA A 223 9.88 10.60 -1.68
N LYS A 224 8.70 10.65 -2.28
CA LYS A 224 8.32 9.75 -3.39
C LYS A 224 7.92 10.54 -4.61
N TYR A 225 8.15 9.95 -5.78
CA TYR A 225 7.74 10.45 -7.08
C TYR A 225 7.14 9.29 -7.89
N ILE A 226 6.06 9.56 -8.60
CA ILE A 226 5.18 8.55 -9.22
C ILE A 226 5.16 8.81 -10.73
N THR A 227 5.25 7.75 -11.53
CA THR A 227 5.21 7.82 -13.00
C THR A 227 3.85 8.31 -13.51
N SER A 228 3.79 8.83 -14.75
CA SER A 228 2.52 9.22 -15.36
C SER A 228 1.60 8.01 -15.59
N TYR A 229 2.17 6.88 -16.01
CA TYR A 229 1.51 5.58 -16.11
C TYR A 229 0.74 5.24 -14.83
N ALA A 230 1.41 5.25 -13.68
CA ALA A 230 0.77 4.87 -12.42
C ALA A 230 -0.35 5.84 -12.02
N ASN A 231 -0.20 7.14 -12.31
CA ASN A 231 -1.29 8.10 -12.08
C ASN A 231 -2.52 7.83 -12.95
N LEU A 232 -2.33 7.44 -14.22
CA LEU A 232 -3.42 7.08 -15.13
C LEU A 232 -4.06 5.75 -14.75
N SER A 233 -3.25 4.75 -14.39
CA SER A 233 -3.71 3.43 -13.96
C SER A 233 -4.55 3.51 -12.69
N ASP A 234 -4.07 4.24 -11.68
CA ASP A 234 -4.82 4.57 -10.45
C ASP A 234 -6.22 5.15 -10.76
N ILE A 235 -6.29 6.14 -11.68
CA ILE A 235 -7.57 6.76 -12.06
C ILE A 235 -8.50 5.69 -12.63
N LYS A 236 -7.99 4.86 -13.55
CA LYS A 236 -8.76 3.81 -14.23
C LYS A 236 -9.31 2.79 -13.25
N VAL A 237 -8.48 2.21 -12.39
CA VAL A 237 -8.91 1.11 -11.52
C VAL A 237 -9.88 1.57 -10.43
N THR A 238 -9.74 2.82 -9.97
CA THR A 238 -10.55 3.36 -8.87
C THR A 238 -11.91 3.93 -9.27
N THR A 239 -12.21 4.03 -10.57
CA THR A 239 -13.53 4.46 -11.08
C THR A 239 -14.70 3.73 -10.42
N LYS A 240 -14.63 2.39 -10.25
CA LYS A 240 -15.68 1.59 -9.58
C LYS A 240 -15.90 1.98 -8.12
N ASN A 241 -14.90 2.58 -7.48
CA ASN A 241 -14.93 3.04 -6.10
C ASN A 241 -14.95 4.57 -5.95
N MET A 242 -15.21 5.32 -7.03
CA MET A 242 -15.04 6.78 -7.04
C MET A 242 -15.79 7.51 -5.92
N LEU A 243 -16.97 7.00 -5.53
CA LEU A 243 -17.83 7.60 -4.50
C LEU A 243 -17.31 7.43 -3.07
N GLN A 244 -16.29 6.59 -2.86
CA GLN A 244 -15.66 6.40 -1.55
C GLN A 244 -14.32 7.12 -1.45
N LEU A 245 -13.83 7.68 -2.55
CA LEU A 245 -12.57 8.41 -2.57
C LEU A 245 -12.79 9.86 -2.13
N PRO A 246 -11.82 10.46 -1.43
CA PRO A 246 -11.88 11.87 -1.11
C PRO A 246 -11.85 12.70 -2.40
N PRO A 247 -12.49 13.88 -2.44
CA PRO A 247 -12.53 14.73 -3.64
C PRO A 247 -11.14 15.03 -4.21
N GLU A 248 -10.15 15.16 -3.33
CA GLU A 248 -8.77 15.46 -3.72
C GLU A 248 -8.07 14.28 -4.39
N TYR A 249 -8.63 13.06 -4.38
CA TYR A 249 -8.00 11.88 -4.97
C TYR A 249 -7.73 12.09 -6.47
N TYR A 250 -8.71 12.59 -7.20
CA TYR A 250 -8.64 12.81 -8.65
C TYR A 250 -7.91 14.11 -8.98
N THR A 251 -8.21 15.21 -8.29
CA THR A 251 -7.54 16.49 -8.53
C THR A 251 -6.03 16.37 -8.32
N ASN A 252 -5.59 15.65 -7.29
CA ASN A 252 -4.18 15.40 -7.05
C ASN A 252 -3.51 14.59 -8.16
N ARG A 253 -4.20 13.63 -8.78
CA ARG A 253 -3.62 12.80 -9.86
C ARG A 253 -3.53 13.54 -11.18
N VAL A 254 -4.57 14.32 -11.50
CA VAL A 254 -4.54 15.23 -12.65
C VAL A 254 -3.41 16.25 -12.49
N LEU A 255 -3.25 16.85 -11.31
CA LEU A 255 -2.15 17.78 -11.04
C LEU A 255 -0.76 17.15 -11.21
N ARG A 256 -0.57 15.89 -10.78
CA ARG A 256 0.71 15.18 -10.98
C ARG A 256 1.01 14.99 -12.46
N LEU A 257 0.03 14.52 -13.24
CA LEU A 257 0.19 14.33 -14.68
C LEU A 257 0.54 15.65 -15.37
N VAL A 258 -0.17 16.73 -15.05
CA VAL A 258 0.06 18.05 -15.66
C VAL A 258 1.43 18.62 -15.29
N LEU A 259 1.86 18.48 -14.03
CA LEU A 259 3.17 18.96 -13.59
C LEU A 259 4.32 18.12 -14.16
N PHE A 260 4.13 16.80 -14.30
CA PHE A 260 5.07 15.94 -15.01
C PHE A 260 5.23 16.37 -16.48
N MET A 261 4.11 16.65 -17.17
CA MET A 261 4.16 17.13 -18.57
C MET A 261 4.89 18.47 -18.70
N GLU A 262 4.66 19.39 -17.76
CA GLU A 262 5.36 20.68 -17.74
C GLU A 262 6.86 20.52 -17.51
N GLU A 263 7.25 19.67 -16.55
CA GLU A 263 8.64 19.44 -16.17
C GLU A 263 9.45 18.71 -17.26
N GLU A 264 8.84 17.76 -17.95
CA GLU A 264 9.48 17.02 -19.03
C GLU A 264 9.39 17.73 -20.39
N GLY A 265 8.74 18.89 -20.45
CA GLY A 265 8.49 19.61 -21.70
C GLY A 265 7.70 18.76 -22.71
N ILE A 266 6.91 17.80 -22.21
CA ILE A 266 6.10 16.92 -23.04
C ILE A 266 5.08 17.81 -23.75
N GLU A 267 5.13 17.77 -25.08
CA GLU A 267 4.14 18.48 -25.87
C GLU A 267 2.74 18.03 -25.46
N ARG A 268 1.83 18.99 -25.46
CA ARG A 268 0.41 18.78 -25.22
C ARG A 268 -0.18 17.98 -26.38
N THR A 269 0.11 16.69 -26.41
CA THR A 269 -0.33 15.78 -27.46
C THR A 269 -1.76 15.36 -27.22
N GLU A 270 -2.50 15.13 -28.30
CA GLU A 270 -3.84 14.56 -28.24
C GLU A 270 -3.85 13.20 -27.52
N HIS A 271 -2.75 12.45 -27.58
CA HIS A 271 -2.61 11.13 -26.98
C HIS A 271 -2.79 11.14 -25.46
N LEU A 272 -2.11 12.01 -24.72
CA LEU A 272 -2.24 12.06 -23.26
C LEU A 272 -3.63 12.53 -22.79
N TYR A 273 -4.26 13.43 -23.57
CA TYR A 273 -5.64 13.84 -23.29
C TYR A 273 -6.60 12.68 -23.50
N GLU A 274 -6.41 11.90 -24.56
CA GLU A 274 -7.17 10.69 -24.82
C GLU A 274 -6.97 9.65 -23.71
N GLU A 275 -5.73 9.40 -23.29
CA GLU A 275 -5.42 8.44 -22.21
C GLU A 275 -6.07 8.84 -20.88
N LEU A 276 -5.99 10.12 -20.50
CA LEU A 276 -6.66 10.61 -19.30
C LEU A 276 -8.18 10.46 -19.41
N GLY A 277 -8.75 10.79 -20.57
CA GLY A 277 -10.17 10.59 -20.86
C GLY A 277 -10.58 9.13 -20.73
N ARG A 278 -9.83 8.22 -21.35
CA ARG A 278 -10.03 6.77 -21.28
C ARG A 278 -9.94 6.24 -19.85
N ALA A 279 -8.98 6.70 -19.06
CA ALA A 279 -8.85 6.30 -17.67
C ALA A 279 -10.13 6.56 -16.87
N PHE A 280 -10.77 7.71 -17.05
CA PHE A 280 -12.06 7.99 -16.39
C PHE A 280 -13.23 7.24 -17.04
N ILE A 281 -13.32 7.29 -18.36
CA ILE A 281 -14.53 6.89 -19.09
C ILE A 281 -14.63 5.37 -19.18
N ASP A 282 -13.56 4.67 -19.56
CA ASP A 282 -13.59 3.23 -19.80
C ASP A 282 -13.90 2.48 -18.50
N GLY A 283 -13.28 2.88 -17.38
CA GLY A 283 -13.55 2.27 -16.08
C GLY A 283 -15.00 2.44 -15.59
N LEU A 284 -15.64 3.58 -15.92
CA LEU A 284 -17.06 3.81 -15.64
C LEU A 284 -17.97 3.01 -16.58
N PHE A 285 -17.62 2.89 -17.86
CA PHE A 285 -18.35 2.03 -18.79
C PHE A 285 -18.30 0.57 -18.34
N GLU A 286 -17.14 0.06 -17.93
CA GLU A 286 -17.01 -1.28 -17.35
C GLU A 286 -17.94 -1.46 -16.12
N ALA A 287 -18.04 -0.46 -15.25
CA ALA A 287 -18.94 -0.49 -14.10
C ALA A 287 -20.41 -0.54 -14.52
N ILE A 288 -20.82 0.26 -15.50
CA ILE A 288 -22.18 0.29 -16.05
C ILE A 288 -22.53 -1.03 -16.72
N GLU A 289 -21.62 -1.60 -17.51
CA GLU A 289 -21.82 -2.89 -18.18
C GLU A 289 -21.94 -4.03 -17.16
N GLN A 290 -21.07 -4.06 -16.15
CA GLN A 290 -21.17 -5.01 -15.04
C GLN A 290 -22.50 -4.87 -14.31
N PHE A 291 -22.94 -3.64 -14.01
CA PHE A 291 -24.22 -3.39 -13.37
C PHE A 291 -25.41 -3.84 -14.23
N LYS A 292 -25.41 -3.57 -15.54
CA LYS A 292 -26.49 -4.00 -16.44
C LYS A 292 -26.62 -5.52 -16.50
N ARG A 293 -25.49 -6.23 -16.50
CA ARG A 293 -25.45 -7.70 -16.59
C ARG A 293 -25.76 -8.40 -15.27
N GLU A 294 -25.24 -7.88 -14.16
CA GLU A 294 -25.17 -8.61 -12.88
C GLU A 294 -25.89 -7.88 -11.73
N HIS A 295 -26.46 -6.70 -12.02
CA HIS A 295 -27.17 -5.83 -11.07
C HIS A 295 -26.32 -5.41 -9.86
N LYS A 296 -24.99 -5.52 -9.97
CA LYS A 296 -24.00 -5.20 -8.93
C LYS A 296 -22.71 -4.69 -9.56
N VAL A 297 -22.04 -3.74 -8.90
CA VAL A 297 -20.67 -3.33 -9.23
C VAL A 297 -19.72 -3.89 -8.19
N TYR A 298 -18.75 -4.68 -8.63
CA TYR A 298 -17.84 -5.38 -7.72
C TYR A 298 -16.49 -5.69 -8.37
N ARG A 299 -15.52 -6.04 -7.53
CA ARG A 299 -14.23 -6.61 -7.93
C ARG A 299 -14.05 -7.97 -7.28
N THR A 300 -13.57 -8.94 -8.06
CA THR A 300 -13.23 -10.28 -7.57
C THR A 300 -11.77 -10.30 -7.17
N PHE A 301 -11.48 -10.89 -6.02
CA PHE A 301 -10.12 -11.15 -5.55
C PHE A 301 -9.94 -12.65 -5.41
N ARG A 302 -8.76 -13.14 -5.77
CA ARG A 302 -8.29 -14.52 -5.55
C ARG A 302 -7.01 -14.45 -4.74
N CYS A 303 -6.86 -15.30 -3.74
CA CYS A 303 -5.63 -15.37 -2.96
C CYS A 303 -5.42 -16.77 -2.37
N ARG A 304 -4.15 -17.16 -2.18
CA ARG A 304 -3.75 -18.47 -1.64
C ARG A 304 -3.41 -18.37 -0.15
N PHE A 305 -3.74 -19.41 0.61
CA PHE A 305 -3.43 -19.56 2.04
C PHE A 305 -2.87 -20.94 2.33
N ARG A 306 -1.92 -21.06 3.23
CA ARG A 306 -1.46 -22.34 3.80
C ARG A 306 -2.50 -22.89 4.79
N SER A 307 -3.20 -22.03 5.53
CA SER A 307 -4.24 -22.41 6.48
C SER A 307 -5.63 -21.93 6.08
N ARG A 308 -6.61 -22.85 6.11
CA ARG A 308 -8.02 -22.53 5.93
C ARG A 308 -8.53 -21.50 6.95
N ASP A 309 -8.09 -21.62 8.20
CA ASP A 309 -8.55 -20.74 9.27
C ASP A 309 -8.08 -19.30 9.05
N ASN A 310 -6.91 -19.11 8.44
CA ASN A 310 -6.42 -17.78 8.06
C ASN A 310 -7.21 -17.17 6.90
N ALA A 311 -7.72 -18.00 5.97
CA ALA A 311 -8.63 -17.53 4.93
C ALA A 311 -9.96 -17.03 5.52
N VAL A 312 -10.54 -17.78 6.46
CA VAL A 312 -11.75 -17.38 7.18
C VAL A 312 -11.51 -16.10 7.99
N ALA A 313 -10.40 -16.03 8.72
CA ALA A 313 -10.02 -14.85 9.48
C ALA A 313 -9.83 -13.61 8.59
N LEU A 314 -9.32 -13.77 7.35
CA LEU A 314 -9.24 -12.65 6.41
C LEU A 314 -10.64 -12.11 6.09
N MET A 315 -11.60 -12.99 5.80
CA MET A 315 -12.97 -12.57 5.50
C MET A 315 -13.59 -11.80 6.66
N GLU A 316 -13.43 -12.29 7.89
CA GLU A 316 -13.87 -11.59 9.10
C GLU A 316 -13.22 -10.20 9.24
N LEU A 317 -11.91 -10.10 9.00
CA LEU A 317 -11.21 -8.81 9.02
C LEU A 317 -11.75 -7.85 7.96
N LEU A 318 -11.93 -8.32 6.72
CA LEU A 318 -12.44 -7.51 5.63
C LEU A 318 -13.87 -7.03 5.89
N HIS A 319 -14.76 -7.88 6.45
CA HIS A 319 -16.11 -7.49 6.87
C HIS A 319 -16.09 -6.41 7.95
N ARG A 320 -15.20 -6.52 8.95
CA ARG A 320 -15.10 -5.54 10.04
C ARG A 320 -14.58 -4.17 9.59
N THR A 321 -13.72 -4.15 8.58
CA THR A 321 -13.03 -2.92 8.14
C THR A 321 -13.76 -2.19 7.00
N SER A 322 -14.55 -2.90 6.21
CA SER A 322 -15.26 -2.39 5.04
C SER A 322 -16.64 -1.83 5.39
N ARG A 323 -16.81 -0.50 5.50
CA ARG A 323 -18.11 0.11 5.84
C ARG A 323 -19.10 0.23 4.69
N HIS A 324 -18.61 0.53 3.48
CA HIS A 324 -19.43 0.76 2.28
C HIS A 324 -19.16 -0.28 1.18
N ILE A 325 -18.38 -1.30 1.52
CA ILE A 325 -18.04 -2.42 0.65
C ILE A 325 -18.59 -3.67 1.31
N GLN A 326 -19.47 -4.39 0.60
CA GLN A 326 -19.91 -5.70 1.03
C GLN A 326 -18.92 -6.74 0.50
N VAL A 327 -18.41 -7.58 1.40
CA VAL A 327 -17.46 -8.65 1.03
C VAL A 327 -18.23 -9.97 0.96
N ILE A 328 -18.17 -10.68 -0.15
CA ILE A 328 -18.94 -11.91 -0.39
C ILE A 328 -17.99 -13.03 -0.78
N GLU A 329 -17.92 -14.08 0.02
CA GLU A 329 -17.18 -15.30 -0.36
C GLU A 329 -17.85 -15.94 -1.58
N ARG A 330 -17.04 -16.26 -2.60
CA ARG A 330 -17.49 -17.06 -3.74
C ARG A 330 -17.10 -18.52 -3.57
N GLU A 331 -15.85 -18.75 -3.18
CA GLU A 331 -15.29 -20.10 -3.08
C GLU A 331 -14.14 -20.12 -2.07
N LEU A 332 -14.07 -21.19 -1.28
CA LEU A 332 -12.92 -21.56 -0.48
C LEU A 332 -12.66 -23.05 -0.63
N LYS A 333 -11.61 -23.42 -1.37
CA LYS A 333 -11.27 -24.82 -1.65
C LYS A 333 -9.77 -25.08 -1.54
N GLN A 334 -9.40 -26.34 -1.33
CA GLN A 334 -8.01 -26.75 -1.32
C GLN A 334 -7.53 -27.06 -2.75
N GLU A 335 -6.42 -26.47 -3.16
CA GLU A 335 -5.69 -26.76 -4.40
C GLU A 335 -4.21 -27.00 -4.04
N GLY A 336 -3.77 -28.26 -4.13
CA GLY A 336 -2.42 -28.66 -3.69
C GLY A 336 -2.20 -28.38 -2.20
N ASP A 337 -1.11 -27.69 -1.90
CA ASP A 337 -0.72 -27.33 -0.52
C ASP A 337 -1.41 -26.06 0.01
N TYR A 338 -2.26 -25.43 -0.81
CA TYR A 338 -2.92 -24.17 -0.46
C TYR A 338 -4.45 -24.27 -0.45
N TRP A 339 -5.07 -23.42 0.36
CA TRP A 339 -6.47 -23.04 0.30
C TRP A 339 -6.62 -21.79 -0.56
N ILE A 340 -7.40 -21.90 -1.62
CA ILE A 340 -7.71 -20.81 -2.54
C ILE A 340 -9.02 -20.16 -2.10
N LEU A 341 -8.94 -18.89 -1.74
CA LEU A 341 -10.09 -18.06 -1.42
C LEU A 341 -10.38 -17.14 -2.61
N THR A 342 -11.61 -17.20 -3.10
CA THR A 342 -12.15 -16.24 -4.07
C THR A 342 -13.31 -15.49 -3.44
N PHE A 343 -13.29 -14.15 -3.49
CA PHE A 343 -14.33 -13.33 -2.91
C PHE A 343 -14.54 -12.03 -3.69
N ASP A 344 -15.74 -11.47 -3.59
CA ASP A 344 -16.10 -10.20 -4.20
C ASP A 344 -16.09 -9.07 -3.17
N LYS A 345 -15.57 -7.90 -3.57
CA LYS A 345 -15.82 -6.62 -2.92
C LYS A 345 -16.86 -5.86 -3.74
N VAL A 346 -18.09 -5.77 -3.23
CA VAL A 346 -19.22 -5.08 -3.87
C VAL A 346 -19.29 -3.64 -3.38
N PHE A 347 -19.24 -2.69 -4.32
CA PHE A 347 -19.31 -1.26 -4.03
C PHE A 347 -20.77 -0.82 -3.96
N LEU A 348 -21.32 -0.77 -2.74
CA LEU A 348 -22.75 -0.54 -2.53
C LEU A 348 -23.22 0.84 -3.02
N ASN A 349 -22.43 1.89 -2.74
CA ASN A 349 -22.76 3.25 -3.17
C ASN A 349 -22.80 3.36 -4.70
N MET A 350 -21.83 2.78 -5.39
CA MET A 350 -21.78 2.79 -6.85
C MET A 350 -22.92 1.97 -7.46
N THR A 351 -23.17 0.78 -6.91
CA THR A 351 -24.30 -0.08 -7.32
C THR A 351 -25.64 0.66 -7.16
N GLY A 352 -25.86 1.33 -6.02
CA GLY A 352 -27.07 2.10 -5.77
C GLY A 352 -27.22 3.31 -6.69
N LEU A 353 -26.14 4.08 -6.89
CA LEU A 353 -26.15 5.26 -7.75
C LEU A 353 -26.44 4.89 -9.21
N LEU A 354 -25.75 3.87 -9.75
CA LEU A 354 -26.01 3.42 -11.12
C LEU A 354 -27.43 2.87 -11.29
N GLY A 355 -27.95 2.14 -10.30
CA GLY A 355 -29.35 1.69 -10.31
C GLY A 355 -30.34 2.84 -10.38
N HIS A 356 -30.13 3.88 -9.58
CA HIS A 356 -30.96 5.10 -9.59
C HIS A 356 -30.89 5.83 -10.94
N LEU A 357 -29.67 6.17 -11.40
CA LEU A 357 -29.45 6.92 -12.63
C LEU A 357 -29.95 6.19 -13.87
N LEU A 358 -29.62 4.90 -14.02
CA LEU A 358 -30.02 4.10 -15.19
C LEU A 358 -31.53 3.84 -15.24
N SER A 359 -32.24 3.98 -14.12
CA SER A 359 -33.70 3.93 -14.06
C SER A 359 -34.39 5.27 -14.36
N GLY A 360 -33.64 6.33 -14.62
CA GLY A 360 -34.16 7.68 -14.88
C GLY A 360 -34.36 8.53 -13.61
N GLY A 361 -33.69 8.19 -12.51
CA GLY A 361 -33.78 8.91 -11.25
C GLY A 361 -33.15 10.33 -11.31
N LEU A 362 -33.74 11.27 -10.59
CA LEU A 362 -33.24 12.64 -10.45
C LEU A 362 -32.16 12.75 -9.37
N VAL A 363 -31.11 13.55 -9.62
CA VAL A 363 -30.09 13.92 -8.64
C VAL A 363 -30.13 15.44 -8.45
N PHE A 364 -30.09 15.88 -7.20
CA PHE A 364 -30.06 17.30 -6.82
C PHE A 364 -28.68 17.57 -6.21
N ASP A 365 -27.93 18.46 -6.84
CA ASP A 365 -26.56 18.83 -6.45
C ASP A 365 -26.52 20.17 -5.69
#